data_AF-A0A7Y5BWC3-F1
#
_entry.id   AF-A0A7Y5BWC3-F1
#
_cell.length_a   1.000
_cell.length_b   1.000
_cell.length_c   1.000
_cell.angle_alpha   90.00
_cell.angle_beta   90.00
_cell.angle_gamma   90.00
#
_symmetry.space_group_name_H-M   'P 1'
#
loop_
_entity.id
_entity.type
_entity.pdbx_description
1 polymer ?
#
loop_
_entity_poly.entity_id
_entity_poly.type
_entity_poly.pdbx_seq_one_letter_code
_entity_poly.pdbx_strand_id
1 'polypeptide(L)'
;MEWVYNPETRKAGVVPTTQWFSDGTALFVDNRLPAKERILERLDPKTGKRSPLCDVAKLRESLKTLRGSENIPMPTFNRQGSYGIYETGDAIQLLDVAQSSVKVIIKGVTDEYTRPKKQHVGDITIYLAQLKENASTRDYDRVVLAVAYFENQGILFEGWGPPERVDEASLMLETMLLTLKVEEPE
;
A
#
# COMPACT_ATOMS: atom_id res chain seq x y z
N MET A 1 -34.62 -7.76 -11.47
CA MET A 1 -33.18 -7.73 -11.07
C MET A 1 -32.41 -6.52 -11.61
N GLU A 2 -33.06 -5.57 -12.30
CA GLU A 2 -32.42 -4.43 -12.96
C GLU A 2 -31.84 -3.38 -11.99
N TRP A 3 -32.35 -3.30 -10.76
CA TRP A 3 -31.92 -2.34 -9.75
C TRP A 3 -30.51 -2.59 -9.19
N VAL A 4 -29.96 -3.80 -9.28
CA VAL A 4 -28.60 -4.13 -8.77
C VAL A 4 -27.51 -3.60 -9.70
N TYR A 5 -27.83 -3.39 -10.98
CA TYR A 5 -26.89 -2.96 -12.01
C TYR A 5 -27.01 -1.47 -12.36
N ASN A 6 -27.95 -0.75 -11.74
CA ASN A 6 -28.07 0.68 -11.93
C ASN A 6 -26.84 1.39 -11.29
N PRO A 7 -26.11 2.23 -12.04
CA PRO A 7 -24.98 2.99 -11.49
C PRO A 7 -25.33 3.83 -10.25
N GLU A 8 -26.58 4.31 -10.15
CA GLU A 8 -27.05 5.11 -9.02
C GLU A 8 -27.27 4.29 -7.75
N THR A 9 -27.71 3.03 -7.86
CA THR A 9 -27.80 2.13 -6.69
C THR A 9 -26.43 1.61 -6.26
N ARG A 10 -25.46 1.46 -7.17
CA ARG A 10 -24.06 1.19 -6.78
C ARG A 10 -23.46 2.31 -5.93
N LYS A 11 -23.78 3.57 -6.23
CA LYS A 11 -23.34 4.72 -5.41
C LYS A 11 -23.92 4.67 -3.99
N ALA A 12 -25.15 4.17 -3.83
CA ALA A 12 -25.81 4.07 -2.52
C ALA A 12 -25.10 3.12 -1.55
N GLY A 13 -24.36 2.12 -2.05
CA GLY A 13 -23.58 1.17 -1.24
C GLY A 13 -22.13 1.59 -0.98
N VAL A 14 -21.67 2.71 -1.57
CA VAL A 14 -20.28 3.16 -1.37
C VAL A 14 -20.13 3.75 0.03
N VAL A 15 -19.23 3.15 0.81
CA VAL A 15 -18.82 3.67 2.11
C VAL A 15 -17.41 4.26 2.03
N PRO A 16 -17.07 5.21 2.91
CA PRO A 16 -15.69 5.65 3.07
C PRO A 16 -14.77 4.48 3.39
N THR A 17 -13.53 4.54 2.93
CA THR A 17 -12.50 3.55 3.29
C THR A 17 -11.62 4.12 4.39
N THR A 18 -11.26 3.27 5.34
CA THR A 18 -10.45 3.64 6.50
C THR A 18 -9.31 2.66 6.75
N GLN A 19 -8.18 3.16 7.24
CA GLN A 19 -7.06 2.36 7.74
C GLN A 19 -6.60 2.93 9.08
N TRP A 20 -6.43 2.08 10.10
CA TRP A 20 -6.01 2.53 11.44
C TRP A 20 -4.49 2.70 11.56
N PHE A 21 -4.08 3.75 12.26
CA PHE A 21 -2.70 4.01 12.65
C PHE A 21 -2.45 3.62 14.12
N SER A 22 -1.19 3.44 14.49
CA SER A 22 -0.77 3.00 15.83
C SER A 22 -1.03 4.03 16.93
N ASP A 23 -1.23 5.30 16.57
CA ASP A 23 -1.58 6.36 17.52
C ASP A 23 -3.09 6.42 17.83
N GLY A 24 -3.88 5.50 17.27
CA GLY A 24 -5.32 5.42 17.47
C GLY A 24 -6.14 6.36 16.57
N THR A 25 -5.51 7.04 15.61
CA THR A 25 -6.21 7.75 14.53
C THR A 25 -6.38 6.87 13.29
N ALA A 26 -7.20 7.29 12.34
CA ALA A 26 -7.40 6.57 11.08
C ALA A 26 -7.12 7.45 9.87
N LEU A 27 -6.54 6.87 8.82
CA LEU A 27 -6.75 7.36 7.47
C LEU A 27 -8.23 7.23 7.12
N PHE A 28 -8.77 8.24 6.46
CA PHE A 28 -10.13 8.29 5.98
C PHE A 28 -10.15 8.83 4.55
N VAL A 29 -10.83 8.13 3.64
CA VAL A 29 -11.06 8.56 2.26
C VAL A 29 -12.54 8.43 1.92
N ASP A 30 -13.19 9.55 1.62
CA ASP A 30 -14.59 9.56 1.24
C ASP A 30 -14.78 9.18 -0.24
N ASN A 31 -14.92 7.89 -0.50
CA ASN A 31 -15.12 7.37 -1.86
C ASN A 31 -16.47 7.76 -2.48
N ARG A 32 -17.39 8.33 -1.70
CA ARG A 32 -18.66 8.86 -2.21
C ARG A 32 -18.47 10.16 -2.98
N LEU A 33 -17.37 10.88 -2.72
CA LEU A 33 -17.03 12.09 -3.46
C LEU A 33 -16.48 11.78 -4.86
N PRO A 34 -16.66 12.69 -5.83
CA PRO A 34 -15.97 12.63 -7.11
C PRO A 34 -14.44 12.57 -6.95
N ALA A 35 -13.73 11.89 -7.85
CA ALA A 35 -12.28 11.70 -7.75
C ALA A 35 -11.45 13.01 -7.63
N LYS A 36 -11.96 14.10 -8.21
CA LYS A 36 -11.36 15.44 -8.13
C LYS A 36 -11.53 16.13 -6.76
N GLU A 37 -12.46 15.65 -5.94
CA GLU A 37 -12.75 16.17 -4.60
C GLU A 37 -12.17 15.29 -3.49
N ARG A 38 -11.85 14.02 -3.80
CA ARG A 38 -11.25 13.08 -2.83
C ARG A 38 -9.89 13.56 -2.35
N ILE A 39 -9.67 13.45 -1.05
CA ILE A 39 -8.41 13.76 -0.37
C ILE A 39 -8.09 12.64 0.63
N LEU A 40 -6.83 12.58 1.09
CA LEU A 40 -6.45 11.74 2.22
C LEU A 40 -6.66 12.53 3.51
N GLU A 41 -7.52 12.05 4.40
CA GLU A 41 -7.80 12.69 5.67
C GLU A 41 -7.29 11.84 6.84
N ARG A 42 -6.89 12.48 7.92
CA ARG A 42 -6.73 11.88 9.24
C ARG A 42 -8.01 12.12 10.04
N LEU A 43 -8.58 11.04 10.57
CA LEU A 43 -9.75 11.02 11.44
C LEU A 43 -9.32 10.72 12.88
N ASP A 44 -9.66 11.61 13.80
CA ASP A 44 -9.62 11.33 15.23
C ASP A 44 -10.96 10.71 15.65
N PRO A 45 -11.01 9.43 16.06
CA PRO A 45 -12.28 8.79 16.42
C PRO A 45 -12.86 9.30 17.73
N LYS A 46 -12.06 9.90 18.62
CA LYS A 46 -12.54 10.42 19.91
C LYS A 46 -13.37 11.68 19.72
N THR A 47 -12.99 12.50 18.74
CA THR A 47 -13.62 13.80 18.47
C THR A 47 -14.46 13.81 17.19
N GLY A 48 -14.28 12.82 16.32
CA GLY A 48 -14.85 12.80 14.97
C GLY A 48 -14.20 13.81 14.02
N LYS A 49 -13.18 14.55 14.47
CA LYS A 49 -12.54 15.59 13.69
C LYS A 49 -11.74 14.99 12.54
N ARG A 50 -11.86 15.60 11.37
CA ARG A 50 -11.08 15.28 10.18
C ARG A 50 -10.13 16.42 9.83
N SER A 51 -8.95 16.07 9.33
CA SER A 51 -7.97 17.02 8.82
C SER A 51 -7.23 16.42 7.64
N PRO A 52 -6.79 17.22 6.65
CA PRO A 52 -5.92 16.72 5.58
C PRO A 52 -4.69 16.01 6.15
N LEU A 53 -4.35 14.85 5.60
CA LEU A 53 -3.16 14.09 5.99
C LEU A 53 -1.88 14.70 5.41
N CYS A 54 -1.98 15.34 4.24
CA CYS A 54 -0.88 15.98 3.52
C CYS A 54 -1.39 17.21 2.74
N ASP A 55 -0.48 17.97 2.12
CA ASP A 55 -0.83 19.05 1.21
C ASP A 55 -1.44 18.48 -0.07
N VAL A 56 -2.73 18.71 -0.27
CA VAL A 56 -3.52 18.14 -1.38
C VAL A 56 -3.04 18.68 -2.72
N ALA A 57 -2.65 19.96 -2.80
CA ALA A 57 -2.23 20.58 -4.06
C ALA A 57 -0.91 19.97 -4.52
N LYS A 58 0.07 19.86 -3.60
CA LYS A 58 1.36 19.22 -3.87
C LYS A 58 1.21 17.75 -4.25
N LEU A 59 0.35 17.01 -3.54
CA LEU A 59 0.12 15.61 -3.84
C LEU A 59 -0.47 15.43 -5.25
N ARG A 60 -1.47 16.23 -5.63
CA ARG A 60 -2.08 16.15 -6.96
C ARG A 60 -1.07 16.48 -8.06
N GLU A 61 -0.25 17.51 -7.88
CA GLU A 61 0.81 17.87 -8.82
C GLU A 61 1.84 16.74 -8.98
N SER A 62 2.24 16.12 -7.85
CA SER A 62 3.16 14.99 -7.87
C SER A 62 2.56 13.77 -8.59
N LEU A 63 1.30 13.43 -8.32
CA LEU A 63 0.59 12.35 -9.01
C LEU A 63 0.40 12.64 -10.51
N LYS A 64 0.09 13.89 -10.87
CA LYS A 64 -0.04 14.31 -12.27
C LYS A 64 1.28 14.13 -13.01
N THR A 65 2.38 14.56 -12.40
CA THR A 65 3.73 14.43 -12.97
C THR A 65 4.11 12.96 -13.15
N LEU A 66 3.77 12.12 -12.17
CA LEU A 66 4.18 10.71 -12.16
C LEU A 66 3.29 9.80 -13.01
N ARG A 67 1.99 10.09 -13.11
CA ARG A 67 0.96 9.20 -13.68
C ARG A 67 0.10 9.84 -14.75
N GLY A 68 0.26 11.13 -15.03
CA GLY A 68 -0.65 11.89 -15.89
C GLY A 68 -2.05 12.09 -15.29
N SER A 69 -2.26 11.80 -14.00
CA SER A 69 -3.55 11.93 -13.33
C SER A 69 -3.42 12.61 -11.97
N GLU A 70 -4.33 13.54 -11.69
CA GLU A 70 -4.44 14.21 -10.38
C GLU A 70 -5.34 13.42 -9.40
N ASN A 71 -5.88 12.28 -9.81
CA ASN A 71 -6.74 11.46 -8.95
C ASN A 71 -5.91 10.89 -7.80
N ILE A 72 -6.42 11.02 -6.57
CA ILE A 72 -5.81 10.46 -5.36
C ILE A 72 -6.48 9.11 -5.08
N PRO A 73 -5.85 7.96 -5.39
CA PRO A 73 -6.35 6.66 -4.98
C PRO A 73 -6.06 6.42 -3.50
N MET A 74 -6.59 5.33 -2.95
CA MET A 74 -6.24 4.89 -1.60
C MET A 74 -4.86 4.22 -1.63
N PRO A 75 -3.84 4.75 -0.93
CA PRO A 75 -2.59 4.02 -0.70
C PRO A 75 -2.75 3.05 0.49
N THR A 76 -1.82 2.10 0.59
CA THR A 76 -1.60 1.32 1.81
C THR A 76 -0.55 2.02 2.66
N PHE A 77 -0.86 2.34 3.92
CA PHE A 77 0.06 3.08 4.79
C PHE A 77 0.86 2.22 5.76
N ASN A 78 1.99 2.78 6.24
CA ASN A 78 2.63 2.33 7.45
C ASN A 78 1.75 2.52 8.69
N ARG A 79 2.10 1.82 9.77
CA ARG A 79 1.44 1.94 11.07
C ARG A 79 1.41 3.38 11.59
N GLN A 80 2.42 4.19 11.30
CA GLN A 80 2.51 5.58 11.78
C GLN A 80 1.79 6.59 10.89
N GLY A 81 1.39 6.22 9.67
CA GLY A 81 0.79 7.12 8.67
C GLY A 81 1.75 8.13 8.04
N SER A 82 3.07 7.91 8.13
CA SER A 82 4.11 8.76 7.54
C SER A 82 4.40 8.43 6.07
N TYR A 83 4.17 7.18 5.66
CA TYR A 83 4.45 6.70 4.31
C TYR A 83 3.32 5.83 3.79
N GLY A 84 2.95 6.05 2.53
CA GLY A 84 1.99 5.24 1.80
C GLY A 84 2.65 4.54 0.62
N ILE A 85 2.12 3.39 0.23
CA ILE A 85 2.48 2.69 -0.99
C ILE A 85 1.28 2.72 -1.92
N TYR A 86 1.55 3.06 -3.17
CA TYR A 86 0.63 2.79 -4.26
C TYR A 86 1.22 1.72 -5.16
N GLU A 87 0.40 0.74 -5.46
CA GLU A 87 0.71 -0.29 -6.43
C GLU A 87 0.02 0.06 -7.74
N THR A 88 0.81 0.10 -8.81
CA THR A 88 0.32 0.09 -10.19
C THR A 88 0.78 -1.21 -10.82
N GLY A 89 0.06 -1.68 -11.84
CA GLY A 89 0.36 -2.97 -12.48
C GLY A 89 1.77 -3.11 -13.06
N ASP A 90 2.55 -2.02 -13.09
CA ASP A 90 3.92 -1.95 -13.59
C ASP A 90 4.92 -1.33 -12.59
N ALA A 91 4.49 -0.81 -11.44
CA ALA A 91 5.37 -0.09 -10.53
C ALA A 91 4.86 -0.07 -9.08
N ILE A 92 5.81 -0.04 -8.15
CA ILE A 92 5.53 0.36 -6.77
C ILE A 92 5.97 1.81 -6.61
N GLN A 93 5.11 2.60 -5.98
CA GLN A 93 5.32 4.04 -5.80
C GLN A 93 5.15 4.40 -4.32
N LEU A 94 6.07 5.17 -3.79
CA LEU A 94 6.07 5.62 -2.40
C LEU A 94 5.46 7.02 -2.32
N LEU A 95 4.43 7.17 -1.49
CA LEU A 95 3.94 8.43 -0.96
C LEU A 95 4.73 8.77 0.32
N ASP A 96 5.41 9.91 0.31
CA ASP A 96 5.93 10.57 1.50
C ASP A 96 4.92 11.64 1.96
N VAL A 97 4.33 11.46 3.14
CA VAL A 97 3.28 12.35 3.66
C VAL A 97 3.83 13.73 4.01
N ALA A 98 5.00 13.77 4.65
CA ALA A 98 5.61 15.02 5.08
C ALA A 98 5.96 15.91 3.87
N GLN A 99 6.42 15.29 2.78
CA GLN A 99 6.73 15.99 1.54
C GLN A 99 5.53 16.15 0.60
N SER A 100 4.41 15.46 0.88
CA SER A 100 3.24 15.41 0.00
C SER A 100 3.60 15.03 -1.44
N SER A 101 4.51 14.06 -1.58
CA SER A 101 5.11 13.70 -2.87
C SER A 101 5.09 12.21 -3.09
N VAL A 102 5.01 11.81 -4.37
CA VAL A 102 5.04 10.43 -4.83
C VAL A 102 6.25 10.22 -5.72
N LYS A 103 6.98 9.14 -5.48
CA LYS A 103 8.08 8.71 -6.35
C LYS A 103 7.96 7.23 -6.68
N VAL A 104 8.31 6.86 -7.91
CA VAL A 104 8.47 5.45 -8.26
C VAL A 104 9.69 4.93 -7.52
N ILE A 105 9.49 3.85 -6.79
CA ILE A 105 10.55 3.15 -6.08
C ILE A 105 10.95 1.90 -6.86
N ILE A 106 9.98 1.15 -7.39
CA ILE A 106 10.27 -0.02 -8.23
C ILE A 106 9.54 0.12 -9.57
N LYS A 107 10.23 -0.20 -10.67
CA LYS A 107 9.68 -0.26 -12.03
C LYS A 107 9.61 -1.68 -12.56
N GLY A 108 8.71 -1.88 -13.51
CA GLY A 108 8.55 -3.11 -14.26
C GLY A 108 8.16 -4.27 -13.36
N VAL A 109 7.24 -4.06 -12.41
CA VAL A 109 6.54 -5.12 -11.67
C VAL A 109 5.75 -5.96 -12.67
N THR A 110 6.44 -6.84 -13.37
CA THR A 110 5.85 -7.80 -14.30
C THR A 110 5.71 -9.16 -13.64
N ASP A 111 4.88 -10.01 -14.22
CA ASP A 111 4.57 -11.36 -13.74
C ASP A 111 5.78 -12.32 -13.61
N GLU A 112 6.98 -11.90 -14.02
CA GLU A 112 8.18 -12.73 -14.19
C GLU A 112 9.24 -12.62 -13.08
N TYR A 113 8.95 -11.99 -11.94
CA TYR A 113 9.96 -11.79 -10.89
C TYR A 113 10.30 -13.03 -10.05
N THR A 114 11.16 -13.88 -10.59
CA THR A 114 11.66 -15.10 -9.95
C THR A 114 12.74 -14.89 -8.87
N ARG A 115 13.16 -13.66 -8.54
CA ARG A 115 14.20 -13.40 -7.51
C ARG A 115 13.87 -12.23 -6.61
N PRO A 116 14.18 -12.33 -5.29
CA PRO A 116 13.98 -11.21 -4.41
C PRO A 116 14.81 -10.00 -4.81
N LYS A 117 14.20 -8.82 -4.90
CA LYS A 117 14.91 -7.56 -5.10
C LYS A 117 14.91 -6.77 -3.80
N LYS A 118 16.10 -6.36 -3.35
CA LYS A 118 16.32 -5.42 -2.25
C LYS A 118 16.58 -4.04 -2.84
N GLN A 119 15.84 -3.02 -2.42
CA GLN A 119 16.08 -1.64 -2.85
C GLN A 119 16.00 -0.69 -1.67
N HIS A 120 17.01 0.17 -1.53
CA HIS A 120 17.05 1.20 -0.50
C HIS A 120 16.53 2.53 -1.06
N VAL A 121 15.67 3.21 -0.30
CA VAL A 121 15.04 4.48 -0.64
C VAL A 121 15.00 5.35 0.61
N GLY A 122 16.08 6.08 0.89
CA GLY A 122 16.26 6.72 2.20
C GLY A 122 16.35 5.64 3.28
N ASP A 123 15.62 5.82 4.38
CA ASP A 123 15.60 4.88 5.52
C ASP A 123 14.70 3.63 5.26
N ILE A 124 14.32 3.41 4.00
CA ILE A 124 13.36 2.39 3.58
C ILE A 124 14.08 1.34 2.74
N THR A 125 14.08 0.10 3.21
CA THR A 125 14.53 -1.06 2.44
C THR A 125 13.34 -1.87 1.97
N ILE A 126 13.14 -1.99 0.66
CA ILE A 126 12.01 -2.72 0.09
C ILE A 126 12.50 -4.06 -0.44
N TYR A 127 11.90 -5.12 0.06
CA TYR A 127 12.02 -6.47 -0.46
C TYR A 127 10.84 -6.77 -1.35
N LEU A 128 11.10 -7.37 -2.49
CA LEU A 128 10.08 -8.03 -3.31
C LEU A 128 10.33 -9.52 -3.23
N ALA A 129 9.31 -10.33 -3.04
CA ALA A 129 9.37 -11.78 -3.20
C ALA A 129 8.13 -12.24 -3.97
N GLN A 130 8.33 -13.07 -5.01
CA GLN A 130 7.24 -13.79 -5.67
C GLN A 130 7.25 -15.23 -5.15
N LEU A 131 6.10 -15.71 -4.70
CA LEU A 131 5.93 -17.13 -4.38
C LEU A 131 5.72 -17.90 -5.70
N LYS A 132 6.60 -18.86 -5.98
CA LYS A 132 6.48 -19.73 -7.15
C LYS A 132 5.68 -20.99 -6.78
N GLU A 133 4.70 -21.30 -7.62
CA GLU A 133 3.79 -22.44 -7.56
C GLU A 133 4.49 -23.79 -7.32
N ASN A 134 3.85 -24.66 -6.52
CA ASN A 134 4.14 -26.09 -6.52
C ASN A 134 3.12 -26.79 -7.43
N ALA A 135 3.59 -27.39 -8.53
CA ALA A 135 2.77 -27.89 -9.64
C ALA A 135 1.81 -29.05 -9.28
N SER A 136 1.85 -29.56 -8.06
CA SER A 136 1.10 -30.74 -7.61
C SER A 136 -0.31 -30.48 -7.08
N THR A 137 -0.68 -29.23 -6.73
CA THR A 137 -1.97 -28.96 -6.04
C THR A 137 -3.01 -28.19 -6.87
N ARG A 138 -2.68 -27.68 -8.06
CA ARG A 138 -3.62 -27.05 -9.03
C ARG A 138 -4.64 -26.05 -8.47
N ASP A 139 -4.30 -25.39 -7.36
CA ASP A 139 -4.90 -24.14 -6.93
C ASP A 139 -3.76 -23.11 -6.77
N TYR A 140 -4.04 -21.85 -7.13
CA TYR A 140 -3.37 -20.56 -6.80
C TYR A 140 -3.08 -19.67 -8.02
N ASP A 141 -3.89 -18.61 -8.14
CA ASP A 141 -3.59 -17.41 -8.94
C ASP A 141 -2.74 -16.42 -8.10
N ARG A 142 -1.40 -16.59 -8.15
CA ARG A 142 -0.32 -15.58 -7.91
C ARG A 142 -0.32 -14.75 -6.59
N VAL A 143 0.76 -14.86 -5.81
CA VAL A 143 1.07 -13.98 -4.66
C VAL A 143 2.41 -13.24 -4.87
N VAL A 144 2.37 -11.91 -4.87
CA VAL A 144 3.55 -11.03 -4.87
C VAL A 144 3.63 -10.34 -3.50
N LEU A 145 4.62 -10.73 -2.70
CA LEU A 145 4.90 -10.13 -1.39
C LEU A 145 5.90 -9.00 -1.58
N ALA A 146 5.46 -7.75 -1.51
CA ALA A 146 6.39 -6.67 -1.19
C ALA A 146 6.49 -6.55 0.33
N VAL A 147 7.69 -6.34 0.86
CA VAL A 147 7.94 -6.02 2.26
C VAL A 147 8.78 -4.77 2.28
N ALA A 148 8.16 -3.63 2.58
CA ALA A 148 8.94 -2.44 2.88
C ALA A 148 9.36 -2.52 4.36
N TYR A 149 10.66 -2.46 4.62
CA TYR A 149 11.29 -2.40 5.94
C TYR A 149 11.83 -1.00 6.16
N PHE A 150 11.67 -0.46 7.35
CA PHE A 150 12.18 0.86 7.70
C PHE A 150 13.15 0.67 8.87
N GLU A 151 14.40 1.11 8.70
CA GLU A 151 15.49 0.83 9.65
C GLU A 151 15.15 1.22 11.09
N ASN A 152 14.34 2.26 11.27
CA ASN A 152 13.92 2.77 12.58
C ASN A 152 12.43 2.50 12.94
N GLN A 153 11.65 1.86 12.07
CA GLN A 153 10.19 1.73 12.25
C GLN A 153 9.63 0.31 12.08
N GLY A 154 10.48 -0.65 11.70
CA GLY A 154 10.09 -2.05 11.52
C GLY A 154 9.42 -2.34 10.17
N ILE A 155 8.70 -3.46 10.09
CA ILE A 155 8.06 -3.94 8.87
C ILE A 155 6.80 -3.14 8.58
N LEU A 156 6.70 -2.65 7.35
CA LEU A 156 5.71 -1.67 6.94
C LEU A 156 4.57 -2.25 6.09
N PHE A 157 4.79 -3.41 5.45
CA PHE A 157 3.87 -3.99 4.50
C PHE A 157 4.02 -5.52 4.45
N GLU A 158 2.91 -6.22 4.60
CA GLU A 158 2.72 -7.62 4.20
C GLU A 158 1.66 -7.60 3.09
N GLY A 159 2.07 -7.78 1.84
CA GLY A 159 1.16 -7.84 0.69
C GLY A 159 0.68 -9.26 0.34
N TRP A 160 -0.65 -9.45 0.48
CA TRP A 160 -1.58 -10.46 -0.10
C TRP A 160 -1.18 -11.94 -0.30
N GLY A 161 -1.83 -12.79 0.50
CA GLY A 161 -2.45 -14.07 0.10
C GLY A 161 -3.82 -14.20 0.81
N PRO A 162 -4.75 -15.10 0.41
CA PRO A 162 -6.04 -15.25 1.09
C PRO A 162 -5.86 -15.49 2.60
N PRO A 163 -6.78 -14.99 3.46
CA PRO A 163 -6.64 -14.96 4.93
C PRO A 163 -6.49 -16.35 5.57
N GLU A 164 -6.77 -17.42 4.82
CA GLU A 164 -6.66 -18.80 5.27
C GLU A 164 -5.21 -19.30 5.35
N ARG A 165 -4.21 -18.50 4.92
CA ARG A 165 -2.81 -18.95 4.76
C ARG A 165 -1.73 -17.96 5.23
N VAL A 166 -2.09 -17.14 6.22
CA VAL A 166 -1.18 -16.21 6.91
C VAL A 166 0.10 -16.91 7.40
N ASP A 167 0.01 -18.18 7.80
CA ASP A 167 1.11 -18.95 8.38
C ASP A 167 2.32 -19.14 7.42
N GLU A 168 2.08 -19.32 6.11
CA GLU A 168 3.18 -19.49 5.13
C GLU A 168 3.84 -18.15 4.77
N ALA A 169 3.05 -17.08 4.67
CA ALA A 169 3.56 -15.73 4.48
C ALA A 169 4.39 -15.27 5.69
N SER A 170 3.92 -15.58 6.91
CA SER A 170 4.65 -15.32 8.15
C SER A 170 5.96 -16.11 8.24
N LEU A 171 6.01 -17.39 7.86
CA LEU A 171 7.25 -18.18 7.85
C LEU A 171 8.27 -17.63 6.83
N MET A 172 7.81 -17.17 5.67
CA MET A 172 8.68 -16.56 4.67
C MET A 172 9.16 -15.17 5.09
N LEU A 173 8.30 -14.39 5.75
CA LEU A 173 8.67 -13.12 6.39
C LEU A 173 9.74 -13.35 7.46
N GLU A 174 9.54 -14.34 8.34
CA GLU A 174 10.53 -14.75 9.35
C GLU A 174 11.84 -15.18 8.71
N THR A 175 11.80 -15.94 7.60
CA THR A 175 12.99 -16.36 6.86
C THR A 175 13.71 -15.17 6.21
N MET A 176 12.97 -14.24 5.61
CA MET A 176 13.55 -13.00 5.06
C MET A 176 14.15 -12.15 6.18
N LEU A 177 13.45 -11.96 7.30
CA LEU A 177 13.95 -11.23 8.46
C LEU A 177 15.16 -11.91 9.12
N LEU A 178 15.21 -13.24 9.16
CA LEU A 178 16.36 -14.02 9.62
C LEU A 178 17.55 -13.82 8.67
N THR A 179 17.32 -13.82 7.36
CA THR A 179 18.35 -13.54 6.36
C THR A 179 18.89 -12.11 6.51
N LEU A 180 18.03 -11.16 6.90
CA LEU A 180 18.40 -9.78 7.16
C LEU A 180 19.19 -9.55 8.43
N LYS A 181 18.90 -10.32 9.49
CA LYS A 181 19.72 -10.34 10.71
C LYS A 181 21.11 -10.93 10.48
N VAL A 182 21.30 -11.72 9.42
CA VAL A 182 22.60 -12.32 9.06
C VAL A 182 23.47 -11.38 8.20
N GLU A 183 22.89 -10.34 7.60
CA GLU A 183 23.62 -9.34 6.79
C GLU A 183 24.04 -8.07 7.57
N GLU A 184 23.86 -8.00 8.90
CA GLU A 184 24.43 -6.89 9.67
C GLU A 184 25.96 -6.94 9.63
N PRO A 185 26.66 -5.85 9.24
CA PRO A 185 28.12 -5.84 9.22
C PRO A 185 28.67 -5.79 10.65
N GLU A 186 29.75 -6.55 10.90
CA GLU A 186 30.60 -6.43 12.10
C GLU A 186 31.15 -5.01 12.30
#